data_AF-A0A9R1V7T1-F1
#
_entry.id   AF-A0A9R1V7T1-F1
#
_cell.length_a   1.000
_cell.length_b   1.000
_cell.length_c   1.000
_cell.angle_alpha   90.00
_cell.angle_beta   90.00
_cell.angle_gamma   90.00
#
_symmetry.space_group_name_H-M   'P 1'
#
loop_
_entity.id
_entity.type
_entity.pdbx_description
1 polymer ?
#
loop_
_entity_poly.entity_id
_entity_poly.type
_entity_poly.pdbx_seq_one_letter_code
_entity_poly.pdbx_strand_id
1 'polypeptide(L)'
;MLIHPSKKGNAPYIFRLNCQNYHSMGSILPTGGSISKFCQLYINDTENEISNRSTSIVDQRALLRQIIEFLKVMLDSNNALVKSYRMVRGNLHENLGANLKLILIG
;
A
#
# COMPACT_ATOMS: atom_id res chain seq x y z
N MET A 1 -5.70 9.28 28.82
CA MET A 1 -5.18 8.80 27.53
C MET A 1 -5.16 9.97 26.57
N LEU A 2 -3.98 10.50 26.22
CA LEU A 2 -3.85 11.72 25.40
C LEU A 2 -3.54 11.34 23.95
N ILE A 3 -4.46 11.65 23.04
CA ILE A 3 -4.30 11.48 21.60
C ILE A 3 -3.71 12.79 21.08
N HIS A 4 -2.51 12.75 20.48
CA HIS A 4 -1.91 13.90 19.81
C HIS A 4 -2.04 13.77 18.29
N PRO A 5 -3.02 14.44 17.67
CA PRO A 5 -3.17 14.44 16.21
C PRO A 5 -2.12 15.37 15.58
N SER A 6 -1.34 14.86 14.61
CA SER A 6 -0.43 15.69 13.80
C SER A 6 -0.92 15.71 12.36
N LYS A 7 -1.45 16.86 11.92
CA LYS A 7 -1.75 17.16 10.52
C LYS A 7 -0.81 18.27 10.05
N LYS A 8 0.40 17.93 9.62
CA LYS A 8 1.27 18.84 8.87
C LYS A 8 1.71 18.16 7.58
N GLY A 9 0.98 18.41 6.49
CA GLY A 9 1.31 17.96 5.13
C GLY A 9 0.32 16.98 4.48
N ASN A 10 0.60 16.60 3.22
CA ASN A 10 -0.19 15.67 2.39
C ASN A 10 -0.02 14.18 2.77
N ALA A 11 0.39 13.87 4.01
CA ALA A 11 0.64 12.52 4.46
C ALA A 11 -0.60 11.88 5.11
N PRO A 12 -0.71 10.53 5.15
CA PRO A 12 -1.78 9.83 5.85
C PRO A 12 -1.88 10.27 7.32
N TYR A 13 -3.09 10.28 7.87
CA TYR A 13 -3.31 10.70 9.26
C TYR A 13 -2.57 9.78 10.24
N ILE A 14 -1.69 10.37 11.05
CA ILE A 14 -0.88 9.68 12.06
C ILE A 14 -1.41 10.06 13.44
N PHE A 15 -1.67 9.06 14.28
CA PHE A 15 -1.95 9.29 15.70
C PHE A 15 -1.14 8.32 16.56
N ARG A 16 -0.73 8.77 17.75
CA ARG A 16 0.08 7.98 18.68
C ARG A 16 -0.78 7.48 19.83
N LEU A 17 -0.88 6.17 20.03
CA LEU A 17 -1.48 5.56 21.23
C LEU A 17 -0.40 4.77 21.96
N ASN A 18 -0.25 4.95 23.28
CA ASN A 18 0.75 4.23 24.09
C ASN A 18 2.18 4.27 23.50
N CYS A 19 2.58 5.43 22.97
CA CYS A 19 3.88 5.62 22.30
C CYS A 19 4.08 4.85 20.97
N GLN A 20 3.08 4.12 20.50
CA GLN A 20 3.06 3.45 19.19
C GLN A 20 2.42 4.37 18.13
N ASN A 21 3.04 4.48 16.97
CA ASN A 21 2.51 5.27 15.85
C ASN A 21 1.52 4.42 15.04
N TYR A 22 0.30 4.92 14.89
CA TYR A 22 -0.74 4.32 14.05
C TYR A 22 -0.94 5.17 12.80
N HIS A 23 -0.90 4.51 11.65
CA HIS A 23 -1.16 5.12 10.35
C HIS A 23 -2.55 4.69 9.87
N SER A 24 -3.47 5.64 9.70
CA SER A 24 -4.71 5.38 8.96
C SER A 24 -4.47 5.68 7.50
N MET A 25 -4.30 4.62 6.69
CA MET A 25 -4.05 4.73 5.25
C MET A 25 -5.33 4.98 4.42
N GLY A 26 -6.50 5.00 5.07
CA GLY A 26 -7.80 5.10 4.38
C GLY A 26 -8.20 3.78 3.72
N SER A 27 -9.01 3.86 2.65
CA SER A 27 -9.51 2.68 1.94
C SER A 27 -8.37 1.83 1.36
N ILE A 28 -8.50 0.51 1.51
CA ILE A 28 -7.56 -0.48 0.94
C ILE A 28 -7.67 -0.54 -0.59
N LEU A 29 -8.86 -0.28 -1.13
CA LEU A 29 -9.11 -0.18 -2.57
C LEU A 29 -9.20 1.29 -3.00
N PRO A 30 -8.80 1.63 -4.24
CA PRO A 30 -9.01 2.96 -4.78
C PRO A 30 -10.50 3.30 -4.81
N THR A 31 -10.84 4.49 -4.35
CA THR A 31 -12.22 4.99 -4.38
C THR A 31 -12.51 5.63 -5.73
N GLY A 32 -13.67 5.32 -6.34
CA GLY A 32 -14.20 6.04 -7.51
C GLY A 32 -13.29 6.05 -8.73
N GLY A 33 -12.58 4.95 -9.02
CA GLY A 33 -11.69 4.85 -10.19
C GLY A 33 -10.38 5.64 -10.08
N SER A 34 -10.03 6.12 -8.88
CA SER A 34 -8.75 6.77 -8.63
C SER A 34 -7.56 5.83 -8.86
N ILE A 35 -6.40 6.41 -9.17
CA ILE A 35 -5.15 5.66 -9.31
C ILE A 35 -4.72 5.14 -7.94
N SER A 36 -4.31 3.88 -7.88
CA SER A 36 -3.77 3.25 -6.67
C SER A 36 -2.51 3.97 -6.18
N LYS A 37 -2.43 4.22 -4.87
CA LYS A 37 -1.28 4.87 -4.22
C LYS A 37 -0.68 4.01 -3.11
N PHE A 38 0.61 4.17 -2.87
CA PHE A 38 1.33 3.52 -1.75
C PHE A 38 1.05 2.01 -1.69
N CYS A 39 0.51 1.50 -0.58
CA CYS A 39 0.27 0.07 -0.39
C CYS A 39 -0.87 -0.49 -1.24
N GLN A 40 -1.78 0.36 -1.75
CA GLN A 40 -2.86 -0.07 -2.65
C GLN A 40 -2.28 -0.68 -3.95
N LEU A 41 -1.06 -0.30 -4.34
CA LEU A 41 -0.33 -0.88 -5.48
C LEU A 41 -0.05 -2.38 -5.31
N TYR A 42 -0.01 -2.90 -4.08
CA TYR A 42 0.17 -4.33 -3.82
C TYR A 42 -1.15 -5.11 -3.85
N ILE A 43 -2.29 -4.41 -3.92
CA ILE A 43 -3.63 -4.96 -3.69
C ILE A 43 -4.50 -4.87 -4.96
N ASN A 44 -4.55 -3.72 -5.62
CA ASN A 44 -5.56 -3.42 -6.65
C ASN A 44 -5.28 -4.05 -8.01
N ASP A 45 -4.03 -4.00 -8.51
CA ASP A 45 -3.72 -4.51 -9.84
C ASP A 45 -2.24 -4.91 -9.95
N THR A 46 -1.99 -6.21 -9.99
CA THR A 46 -0.63 -6.77 -10.12
C THR A 46 -0.18 -6.98 -11.55
N GLU A 47 -1.11 -7.19 -12.47
CA GLU A 47 -0.81 -7.31 -13.91
C GLU A 47 -0.23 -6.00 -14.41
N ASN A 48 -0.75 -4.88 -13.91
CA ASN A 48 -0.22 -3.55 -14.20
C ASN A 48 0.69 -2.97 -13.10
N GLU A 49 1.06 -3.70 -12.03
CA GLU A 49 1.85 -3.12 -10.90
C GLU A 49 3.15 -2.47 -11.37
N ILE A 50 3.85 -3.12 -12.30
CA ILE A 50 5.10 -2.60 -12.88
C ILE A 50 4.81 -1.38 -13.78
N SER A 51 3.75 -1.43 -14.58
CA SER A 51 3.33 -0.33 -15.44
C SER A 51 2.88 0.90 -14.63
N ASN A 52 2.10 0.68 -13.58
CA ASN A 52 1.59 1.69 -12.65
C ASN A 52 2.72 2.37 -11.87
N ARG A 53 3.73 1.61 -11.43
CA ARG A 53 4.93 2.17 -10.80
C ARG A 53 5.83 2.91 -11.79
N SER A 54 5.94 2.41 -13.02
CA SER A 54 6.74 3.07 -14.05
C SER A 54 6.11 4.38 -14.52
N THR A 55 4.77 4.47 -14.58
CA THR A 55 4.05 5.70 -14.96
C THR A 55 4.09 6.78 -13.90
N SER A 56 4.29 6.42 -12.62
CA SER A 56 4.50 7.40 -11.55
C SER A 56 5.83 8.15 -11.61
N ILE A 57 6.76 7.77 -12.49
CA ILE A 57 8.12 8.32 -12.58
C ILE A 57 8.38 8.77 -14.03
N VAL A 58 8.71 10.05 -14.21
CA VAL A 58 8.61 10.73 -15.51
C VAL A 58 9.81 10.46 -16.43
N ASP A 59 10.96 10.04 -15.90
CA ASP A 59 12.22 9.96 -16.65
C ASP A 59 12.93 8.62 -16.43
N GLN A 60 13.42 7.99 -17.52
CA GLN A 60 14.17 6.70 -17.56
C GLN A 60 13.40 5.36 -17.42
N ARG A 61 12.35 5.16 -18.22
CA ARG A 61 11.42 4.00 -18.13
C ARG A 61 12.04 2.58 -18.18
N ALA A 62 13.15 2.37 -18.91
CA ALA A 62 13.70 1.03 -19.14
C ALA A 62 14.53 0.49 -17.95
N LEU A 63 15.50 1.26 -17.46
CA LEU A 63 16.29 0.91 -16.27
C LEU A 63 15.40 0.83 -15.02
N LEU A 64 14.40 1.72 -14.95
CA LEU A 64 13.42 1.73 -13.86
C LEU A 64 12.64 0.43 -13.76
N ARG A 65 12.27 -0.17 -14.90
CA ARG A 65 11.48 -1.41 -14.92
C ARG A 65 12.22 -2.55 -14.22
N GLN A 66 13.50 -2.75 -14.56
CA GLN A 66 14.33 -3.78 -13.94
C GLN A 66 14.48 -3.55 -12.43
N ILE A 67 14.67 -2.29 -12.01
CA ILE A 67 14.75 -1.94 -10.59
C ILE A 67 13.41 -2.21 -9.88
N ILE A 68 12.28 -1.84 -10.49
CA ILE A 68 10.94 -2.07 -9.93
C ILE A 68 10.67 -3.58 -9.79
N GLU A 69 11.03 -4.38 -10.80
CA GLU A 69 10.91 -5.84 -10.78
C GLU A 69 11.77 -6.46 -9.67
N PHE A 70 13.05 -6.06 -9.58
CA PHE A 70 13.95 -6.52 -8.54
C PHE A 70 13.44 -6.17 -7.13
N LEU A 71 13.05 -4.91 -6.91
CA LEU A 71 12.52 -4.46 -5.62
C LEU A 71 11.22 -5.16 -5.27
N LYS A 72 10.35 -5.39 -6.26
CA LYS A 72 9.10 -6.14 -6.06
C LYS A 72 9.40 -7.56 -5.55
N VAL A 73 10.28 -8.29 -6.22
CA VAL A 73 10.67 -9.65 -5.83
C VAL A 73 11.28 -9.65 -4.42
N MET A 74 12.25 -8.76 -4.17
CA MET A 74 12.90 -8.65 -2.86
C MET A 74 11.89 -8.37 -1.75
N LEU A 75 10.95 -7.46 -1.97
CA LEU A 75 9.92 -7.11 -0.99
C LEU A 75 8.89 -8.22 -0.80
N ASP A 76 8.44 -8.88 -1.87
CA ASP A 76 7.51 -10.01 -1.77
C ASP A 76 8.13 -11.17 -0.95
N SER A 77 9.45 -11.42 -1.11
CA SER A 77 10.16 -12.46 -0.35
C SER A 77 10.40 -12.09 1.11
N ASN A 78 10.80 -10.85 1.40
CA ASN A 78 11.38 -10.51 2.70
C ASN A 78 10.45 -9.64 3.58
N ASN A 79 9.54 -8.87 2.99
CA ASN A 79 8.78 -7.88 3.74
C ASN A 79 7.44 -8.45 4.24
N ALA A 80 7.32 -8.59 5.56
CA ALA A 80 6.11 -9.10 6.21
C ALA A 80 4.86 -8.24 5.92
N LEU A 81 5.02 -6.93 5.80
CA LEU A 81 3.90 -6.03 5.47
C LEU A 81 3.39 -6.30 4.06
N VAL A 82 4.30 -6.45 3.09
CA VAL A 82 3.93 -6.80 1.72
C VAL A 82 3.18 -8.12 1.68
N LYS A 83 3.62 -9.14 2.41
CA LYS A 83 2.89 -10.41 2.54
C LYS A 83 1.48 -10.21 3.10
N SER A 84 1.31 -9.39 4.14
CA SER A 84 -0.03 -9.07 4.68
C SER A 84 -0.92 -8.40 3.64
N TYR A 85 -0.40 -7.44 2.86
CA TYR A 85 -1.18 -6.81 1.79
C TYR A 85 -1.55 -7.80 0.67
N ARG A 86 -0.65 -8.71 0.28
CA ARG A 86 -0.93 -9.77 -0.72
C ARG A 86 -2.00 -10.75 -0.23
N MET A 87 -2.02 -11.06 1.07
CA MET A 87 -3.05 -11.91 1.66
C MET A 87 -4.43 -11.25 1.59
N VAL A 88 -4.52 -9.96 1.95
CA VAL A 88 -5.77 -9.19 1.82
C VAL A 88 -6.27 -9.19 0.38
N ARG A 89 -5.37 -9.03 -0.60
CA ARG A 89 -5.72 -9.15 -2.03
C ARG A 89 -6.36 -10.50 -2.35
N GLY A 90 -5.73 -11.61 -1.96
CA GLY A 90 -6.26 -12.95 -2.23
C GLY A 90 -7.70 -13.10 -1.72
N ASN A 91 -7.93 -12.63 -0.50
CA ASN A 91 -9.27 -12.64 0.13
C ASN A 91 -10.28 -11.75 -0.62
N LEU A 92 -9.86 -10.58 -1.12
CA LEU A 92 -10.73 -9.69 -1.90
C LEU A 92 -11.08 -10.28 -3.27
N HIS A 93 -10.14 -10.99 -3.92
CA HIS A 93 -10.38 -11.61 -5.22
C HIS A 93 -11.34 -12.79 -5.13
N GLU A 94 -11.26 -13.58 -4.05
CA GLU A 94 -12.20 -14.66 -3.76
C GLU A 94 -13.56 -14.13 -3.27
N ASN A 95 -13.60 -12.92 -2.70
CA ASN A 95 -14.79 -12.37 -2.07
C ASN A 95 -14.88 -10.85 -2.27
N LEU A 96 -15.28 -10.43 -3.48
CA LEU A 96 -15.34 -9.04 -3.94
C LEU A 96 -16.21 -8.08 -3.08
N GLY A 97 -17.06 -8.62 -2.21
CA GLY A 97 -17.91 -7.85 -1.28
C GLY A 97 -17.44 -7.86 0.19
N ALA A 98 -16.29 -8.46 0.49
CA ALA A 98 -15.83 -8.60 1.87
C ALA A 98 -15.43 -7.25 2.49
N ASN A 99 -15.98 -6.95 3.67
CA ASN A 99 -15.54 -5.80 4.47
C ASN A 99 -14.30 -6.18 5.29
N LEU A 100 -13.12 -5.93 4.72
CA LEU A 100 -11.84 -6.26 5.34
C LEU A 100 -11.20 -5.05 6.02
N LYS A 101 -10.70 -5.28 7.25
CA LYS A 101 -9.90 -4.30 8.00
C LYS A 101 -8.51 -4.88 8.28
N LEU A 102 -7.49 -4.33 7.62
CA LEU A 102 -6.10 -4.66 7.91
C LEU A 102 -5.57 -3.76 9.03
N ILE A 103 -5.10 -4.37 10.11
CA ILE A 103 -4.47 -3.68 11.25
C ILE A 103 -3.03 -4.19 11.36
N LEU A 104 -2.08 -3.27 11.21
CA LEU A 104 -0.65 -3.57 11.39
C LEU A 104 -0.27 -3.12 12.80
N ILE A 105 0.24 -4.06 13.60
CA ILE A 105 0.71 -3.82 14.97
C ILE A 105 2.24 -3.93 14.93
N GLY A 106 2.92 -2.91 15.43
CA GLY A 106 4.38 -2.84 15.56
C GLY A 106 4.89 -3.28 16.92
#